data_AF-A0A382TB55-F1
#
_entry.id   AF-A0A382TB55-F1
#
_cell.length_a   1.000
_cell.length_b   1.000
_cell.length_c   1.000
_cell.angle_alpha   90.00
_cell.angle_beta   90.00
_cell.angle_gamma   90.00
#
_symmetry.space_group_name_H-M   'P 1'
#
loop_
_entity.id
_entity.type
_entity.pdbx_description
1 polymer ?
#
loop_
_entity_poly.entity_id
_entity_poly.type
_entity_poly.pdbx_seq_one_letter_code
_entity_poly.pdbx_strand_id
1 'polypeptide(L)'
;MNTSRTFIRPFAVCLLSLFLTDLLFSQRPPGRGPRGNREATLKEPFKGVFFNGQSTKDLFSISQTGVSTKPIKEAAQAFLAGLSKEQRKNTIFPVDDLEWRKWDNRHAYRRQGVGFEEMTGAQRKLAFALIRSGLSARGLKQTQDIMKLNGTLEELARRPGYGEWLYWITIMGEPSDTQPWGWQLDGHHVVINYFVLGDQVVMSPVFMGSEPIEAKGGKFKGTIVCQEEQDKGLAFINSL
;
A
#
# COMPACT_ATOMS: atom_id res chain seq x y z
N MET A 1 -27.71 -66.19 37.95
CA MET A 1 -26.57 -65.26 38.10
C MET A 1 -25.32 -65.96 37.60
N ASN A 2 -24.41 -65.23 36.94
CA ASN A 2 -23.27 -65.73 36.11
C ASN A 2 -23.71 -66.37 34.78
N THR A 3 -23.04 -66.21 33.63
CA THR A 3 -21.81 -65.51 33.21
C THR A 3 -21.77 -65.55 31.67
N SER A 4 -21.24 -64.48 31.07
CA SER A 4 -20.41 -64.43 29.85
C SER A 4 -20.87 -65.14 28.57
N ARG A 5 -20.90 -64.37 27.46
CA ARG A 5 -20.07 -64.66 26.27
C ARG A 5 -19.91 -63.44 25.38
N THR A 6 -18.65 -63.06 25.23
CA THR A 6 -18.05 -62.16 24.25
C THR A 6 -18.29 -62.63 22.82
N PHE A 7 -18.61 -61.70 21.92
CA PHE A 7 -18.40 -61.85 20.48
C PHE A 7 -17.59 -60.67 19.97
N ILE A 8 -16.39 -60.96 19.49
CA ILE A 8 -15.54 -60.05 18.72
C ILE A 8 -15.96 -60.18 17.26
N ARG A 9 -16.19 -59.05 16.57
CA ARG A 9 -16.12 -58.95 15.11
C ARG A 9 -15.35 -57.69 14.73
N PRO A 10 -14.40 -57.77 13.78
CA PRO A 10 -13.64 -56.62 13.31
C PRO A 10 -14.45 -55.87 12.24
N PHE A 11 -14.48 -54.54 12.31
CA PHE A 11 -14.81 -53.71 11.15
C PHE A 11 -13.71 -52.68 10.99
N ALA A 12 -12.84 -52.94 10.02
CA ALA A 12 -11.97 -51.93 9.44
C ALA A 12 -12.85 -50.99 8.61
N VAL A 13 -12.91 -49.72 8.99
CA VAL A 13 -13.47 -48.64 8.16
C VAL A 13 -12.29 -47.83 7.65
N CYS A 14 -11.97 -48.00 6.36
CA CYS A 14 -11.10 -47.08 5.64
C CYS A 14 -11.82 -45.74 5.50
N LEU A 15 -11.36 -44.73 6.24
CA LEU A 15 -11.70 -43.33 5.99
C LEU A 15 -10.77 -42.79 4.91
N LEU A 16 -11.28 -42.68 3.69
CA LEU A 16 -10.65 -41.87 2.64
C LEU A 16 -10.92 -40.39 2.96
N SER A 17 -10.02 -39.75 3.70
CA SER A 17 -9.98 -38.29 3.82
C SER A 17 -9.27 -37.72 2.60
N LEU A 18 -10.03 -37.28 1.60
CA LEU A 18 -9.54 -36.43 0.52
C LEU A 18 -9.21 -35.05 1.10
N PHE A 19 -7.94 -34.81 1.41
CA PHE A 19 -7.42 -33.47 1.61
C PHE A 19 -7.24 -32.82 0.24
N LEU A 20 -8.21 -31.98 -0.17
CA LEU A 20 -7.94 -30.99 -1.22
C LEU A 20 -6.98 -29.95 -0.63
N THR A 21 -5.69 -30.12 -0.91
CA THR A 21 -4.71 -29.05 -0.72
C THR A 21 -4.89 -28.05 -1.87
N ASP A 22 -5.70 -27.02 -1.66
CA ASP A 22 -5.71 -25.86 -2.57
C ASP A 22 -4.35 -25.14 -2.45
N LEU A 23 -3.50 -25.34 -3.45
CA LEU A 23 -2.22 -24.67 -3.57
C LEU A 23 -2.46 -23.23 -4.04
N LEU A 24 -2.49 -22.29 -3.10
CA LEU A 24 -2.35 -20.86 -3.37
C LEU A 24 -0.97 -20.59 -3.99
N PHE A 25 -0.91 -20.42 -5.32
CA PHE A 25 0.27 -19.93 -6.01
C PHE A 25 0.34 -18.40 -5.88
N SER A 26 0.90 -17.93 -4.76
CA SER A 26 1.53 -16.61 -4.73
C SER A 26 2.87 -16.71 -5.47
N GLN A 27 3.28 -15.67 -6.21
CA GLN A 27 4.65 -15.54 -6.70
C GLN A 27 5.59 -15.53 -5.49
N ARG A 28 6.00 -16.71 -5.01
CA ARG A 28 7.05 -16.85 -4.01
C ARG A 28 8.36 -16.50 -4.71
N PRO A 29 9.05 -15.42 -4.33
CA PRO A 29 10.36 -15.15 -4.89
C PRO A 29 11.27 -16.35 -4.58
N PRO A 30 12.09 -16.80 -5.55
CA PRO A 30 13.02 -17.90 -5.33
C PRO A 30 13.99 -17.55 -4.20
N GLY A 31 14.14 -18.47 -3.23
CA GLY A 31 15.24 -18.55 -2.24
C GLY A 31 15.65 -17.27 -1.50
N ARG A 32 15.30 -17.16 -0.22
CA ARG A 32 15.81 -16.13 0.71
C ARG A 32 17.34 -16.30 0.95
N GLY A 33 18.15 -15.66 0.12
CA GLY A 33 19.44 -15.11 0.54
C GLY A 33 19.25 -13.81 1.35
N PRO A 34 20.30 -13.23 1.97
CA PRO A 34 20.17 -12.12 2.93
C PRO A 34 19.49 -10.87 2.38
N ARG A 35 19.41 -10.73 1.05
CA ARG A 35 18.62 -9.76 0.32
C ARG A 35 18.24 -10.44 -1.01
N GLY A 36 16.97 -10.77 -1.22
CA GLY A 36 16.52 -11.21 -2.55
C GLY A 36 16.91 -10.19 -3.61
N ASN A 37 17.12 -10.63 -4.85
CA ASN A 37 17.48 -9.71 -5.95
C ASN A 37 16.23 -8.94 -6.43
N ARG A 38 15.88 -7.87 -5.70
CA ARG A 38 14.70 -7.01 -5.98
C ARG A 38 14.65 -6.57 -7.45
N GLU A 39 15.77 -6.13 -8.01
CA GLU A 39 15.82 -5.68 -9.40
C GLU A 39 15.53 -6.80 -10.41
N ALA A 40 15.97 -8.03 -10.13
CA ALA A 40 15.57 -9.18 -10.93
C ALA A 40 14.07 -9.47 -10.81
N THR A 41 13.51 -9.43 -9.59
CA THR A 41 12.07 -9.66 -9.35
C THR A 41 11.20 -8.56 -9.97
N LEU A 42 11.67 -7.31 -9.99
CA LEU A 42 10.95 -6.19 -10.64
C LEU A 42 10.87 -6.37 -12.16
N LYS A 43 11.83 -7.06 -12.79
CA LYS A 43 11.80 -7.36 -14.23
C LYS A 43 10.81 -8.46 -14.58
N GLU A 44 10.45 -9.32 -13.63
CA GLU A 44 9.41 -10.31 -13.84
C GLU A 44 8.05 -9.61 -13.93
N PRO A 45 7.22 -9.92 -14.95
CA PRO A 45 5.86 -9.39 -15.04
C PRO A 45 5.06 -9.75 -13.79
N PHE A 46 4.40 -8.76 -13.20
CA PHE A 46 3.42 -9.03 -12.15
C PHE A 46 2.23 -9.74 -12.79
N LYS A 47 1.99 -10.99 -12.39
CA LYS A 47 0.93 -11.78 -12.99
C LYS A 47 -0.40 -11.52 -12.30
N GLY A 48 -0.43 -11.08 -11.04
CA GLY A 48 -1.65 -10.95 -10.24
C GLY A 48 -1.71 -11.96 -9.09
N VAL A 49 -2.82 -11.94 -8.35
CA VAL A 49 -3.16 -12.96 -7.35
C VAL A 49 -4.27 -13.81 -7.94
N PHE A 50 -4.06 -15.12 -7.96
CA PHE A 50 -4.96 -16.07 -8.60
C PHE A 50 -5.27 -17.25 -7.68
N PHE A 51 -6.50 -17.73 -7.74
CA PHE A 51 -6.93 -18.93 -7.02
C PHE A 51 -6.81 -20.14 -7.94
N ASN A 52 -6.30 -21.26 -7.41
CA ASN A 52 -6.17 -22.54 -8.13
C ASN A 52 -5.46 -22.45 -9.49
N GLY A 53 -4.47 -21.57 -9.61
CA GLY A 53 -3.68 -21.38 -10.83
C GLY A 53 -4.45 -20.77 -12.01
N GLN A 54 -5.72 -20.40 -11.82
CA GLN A 54 -6.55 -19.83 -12.87
C GLN A 54 -6.41 -18.32 -12.89
N SER A 55 -5.84 -17.81 -13.98
CA SER A 55 -5.81 -16.38 -14.23
C SER A 55 -7.21 -15.86 -14.51
N THR A 56 -7.71 -14.99 -13.65
CA THR A 56 -8.95 -14.26 -13.90
C THR A 56 -8.67 -13.11 -14.86
N LYS A 57 -9.19 -13.23 -16.09
CA LYS A 57 -9.18 -12.13 -17.06
C LYS A 57 -10.32 -11.16 -16.76
N ASP A 58 -10.16 -9.91 -17.19
CA ASP A 58 -11.23 -8.91 -17.22
C ASP A 58 -11.91 -8.62 -15.86
N LEU A 59 -11.18 -8.81 -14.74
CA LEU A 59 -11.68 -8.47 -13.39
C LEU A 59 -12.11 -7.01 -13.25
N PHE A 60 -11.45 -6.11 -13.99
CA PHE A 60 -11.70 -4.68 -13.97
C PHE A 60 -11.76 -4.16 -15.40
N SER A 61 -12.98 -4.02 -15.93
CA SER A 61 -13.20 -3.37 -17.22
C SER A 61 -12.97 -1.85 -17.10
N ILE A 62 -12.50 -1.25 -18.19
CA ILE A 62 -12.53 0.20 -18.32
C ILE A 62 -14.00 0.62 -18.48
N SER A 63 -14.48 1.49 -17.60
CA SER A 63 -15.86 1.95 -17.55
C SER A 63 -15.93 3.41 -17.13
N GLN A 64 -16.86 4.16 -17.73
CA GLN A 64 -17.17 5.50 -17.25
C GLN A 64 -17.79 5.44 -15.86
N THR A 65 -17.28 6.25 -14.95
CA THR A 65 -17.80 6.35 -13.57
C THR A 65 -18.73 7.55 -13.39
N GLY A 66 -18.66 8.55 -14.28
CA GLY A 66 -19.37 9.82 -14.16
C GLY A 66 -18.78 10.77 -13.12
N VAL A 67 -17.69 10.40 -12.44
CA VAL A 67 -17.04 11.21 -11.41
C VAL A 67 -15.84 11.95 -12.01
N SER A 68 -15.93 13.28 -12.10
CA SER A 68 -14.88 14.10 -12.69
C SER A 68 -13.54 13.99 -11.94
N THR A 69 -12.49 13.59 -12.66
CA THR A 69 -11.08 13.56 -12.19
C THR A 69 -10.34 14.88 -12.44
N LYS A 70 -11.00 15.87 -13.06
CA LYS A 70 -10.44 17.20 -13.36
C LYS A 70 -9.78 17.88 -12.13
N PRO A 71 -10.38 17.89 -10.92
CA PRO A 71 -9.73 18.50 -9.75
C PRO A 71 -8.38 17.84 -9.39
N ILE A 72 -8.26 16.54 -9.63
CA ILE A 72 -7.03 15.77 -9.35
C ILE A 72 -5.95 16.15 -10.36
N LYS A 73 -6.32 16.20 -11.64
CA LYS A 73 -5.44 16.65 -12.72
C LYS A 73 -4.91 18.06 -12.46
N GLU A 74 -5.80 19.00 -12.13
CA GLU A 74 -5.44 20.40 -11.86
C GLU A 74 -4.49 20.50 -10.65
N ALA A 75 -4.75 19.75 -9.58
CA ALA A 75 -3.88 19.72 -8.41
C ALA A 75 -2.49 19.12 -8.73
N ALA A 76 -2.43 18.08 -9.57
CA ALA A 76 -1.17 17.48 -10.01
C ALA A 76 -0.36 18.46 -10.88
N GLN A 77 -1.02 19.16 -11.80
CA GLN A 77 -0.39 20.19 -12.64
C GLN A 77 0.15 21.34 -11.78
N ALA A 78 -0.64 21.82 -10.81
CA ALA A 78 -0.21 22.86 -9.88
C ALA A 78 0.99 22.42 -9.03
N PHE A 79 0.99 21.16 -8.54
CA PHE A 79 2.13 20.59 -7.82
C PHE A 79 3.38 20.56 -8.68
N LEU A 80 3.32 20.00 -9.89
CA LEU A 80 4.45 19.93 -10.82
C LEU A 80 4.97 21.32 -11.23
N ALA A 81 4.08 22.31 -11.36
CA ALA A 81 4.45 23.69 -11.66
C ALA A 81 5.16 24.39 -10.48
N GLY A 82 4.89 23.97 -9.24
CA GLY A 82 5.54 24.50 -8.04
C GLY A 82 6.91 23.89 -7.74
N LEU A 83 7.31 22.82 -8.44
CA LEU A 83 8.61 22.19 -8.29
C LEU A 83 9.70 22.95 -9.06
N SER A 84 10.93 22.90 -8.55
CA SER A 84 12.09 23.30 -9.34
C SER A 84 12.26 22.37 -10.54
N LYS A 85 13.03 22.79 -11.56
CA LYS A 85 13.31 21.95 -12.73
C LYS A 85 13.94 20.60 -12.33
N GLU A 86 14.83 20.61 -11.34
CA GLU A 86 15.51 19.40 -10.86
C GLU A 86 14.56 18.48 -10.07
N GLN A 87 13.77 19.06 -9.15
CA GLN A 87 12.75 18.29 -8.42
C GLN A 87 11.75 17.65 -9.39
N ARG A 88 11.25 18.43 -10.36
CA ARG A 88 10.30 17.94 -11.37
C ARG A 88 10.88 16.80 -12.19
N LYS A 89 12.15 16.92 -12.63
CA LYS A 89 12.85 15.87 -13.37
C LYS A 89 12.93 14.56 -12.59
N ASN A 90 13.15 14.61 -11.28
CA ASN A 90 13.23 13.43 -10.43
C ASN A 90 11.86 12.89 -9.99
N THR A 91 10.77 13.59 -10.32
CA THR A 91 9.39 13.28 -9.89
C THR A 91 8.56 12.62 -10.98
N ILE A 92 8.85 12.88 -12.26
CA ILE A 92 8.04 12.42 -13.38
C ILE A 92 8.66 11.17 -14.02
N PHE A 93 7.83 10.15 -14.19
CA PHE A 93 8.17 8.87 -14.82
C PHE A 93 7.19 8.55 -15.96
N PRO A 94 7.56 7.69 -16.93
CA PRO A 94 6.60 7.08 -17.84
C PRO A 94 5.46 6.38 -17.10
N VAL A 95 4.28 6.29 -17.73
CA VAL A 95 3.10 5.67 -17.09
C VAL A 95 3.27 4.16 -16.86
N ASP A 96 4.10 3.51 -17.67
CA ASP A 96 4.42 2.09 -17.63
C ASP A 96 5.74 1.78 -16.92
N ASP A 97 6.32 2.76 -16.21
CA ASP A 97 7.57 2.58 -15.48
C ASP A 97 7.43 1.58 -14.32
N LEU A 98 8.51 0.85 -14.04
CA LEU A 98 8.60 -0.04 -12.88
C LEU A 98 8.51 0.70 -11.54
N GLU A 99 8.62 2.04 -11.53
CA GLU A 99 8.47 2.87 -10.34
C GLU A 99 7.16 2.62 -9.57
N TRP A 100 6.05 2.28 -10.25
CA TRP A 100 4.80 1.83 -9.63
C TRP A 100 4.96 0.65 -8.65
N ARG A 101 6.02 -0.15 -8.84
CA ARG A 101 6.31 -1.34 -8.04
C ARG A 101 7.44 -1.10 -7.04
N LYS A 102 8.01 0.11 -7.01
CA LYS A 102 9.22 0.44 -6.25
C LYS A 102 8.94 1.10 -4.91
N TRP A 103 7.83 0.79 -4.25
CA TRP A 103 7.56 1.19 -2.87
C TRP A 103 8.15 0.22 -1.84
N ASP A 104 8.34 0.68 -0.61
CA ASP A 104 8.90 -0.14 0.47
C ASP A 104 8.54 0.41 1.86
N ASN A 105 8.03 -0.46 2.74
CA ASN A 105 7.69 -0.08 4.11
C ASN A 105 8.89 -0.13 5.08
N ARG A 106 10.13 -0.23 4.60
CA ARG A 106 11.33 -0.13 5.44
C ARG A 106 11.82 1.31 5.53
N HIS A 107 12.25 1.70 6.73
CA HIS A 107 12.71 3.06 7.02
C HIS A 107 13.94 3.46 6.18
N ALA A 108 14.88 2.54 5.96
CA ALA A 108 16.14 2.79 5.25
C ALA A 108 16.13 2.45 3.75
N TYR A 109 15.00 2.63 3.07
CA TYR A 109 14.88 2.41 1.62
C TYR A 109 15.09 3.72 0.84
N ARG A 110 15.91 3.68 -0.22
CA ARG A 110 16.12 4.82 -1.12
C ARG A 110 14.94 4.92 -2.08
N ARG A 111 14.15 6.00 -1.95
CA ARG A 111 12.97 6.27 -2.75
C ARG A 111 13.28 7.22 -3.90
N GLN A 112 12.45 7.17 -4.93
CA GLN A 112 12.46 8.11 -6.05
C GLN A 112 11.42 9.21 -5.82
N GLY A 113 11.42 10.22 -6.68
CA GLY A 113 10.54 11.37 -6.51
C GLY A 113 11.14 12.46 -5.65
N VAL A 114 10.37 13.54 -5.54
CA VAL A 114 10.69 14.64 -4.63
C VAL A 114 10.28 14.25 -3.20
N GLY A 115 11.20 14.41 -2.25
CA GLY A 115 10.96 14.14 -0.83
C GLY A 115 10.26 15.30 -0.12
N PHE A 116 9.43 15.04 0.88
CA PHE A 116 8.72 16.09 1.60
C PHE A 116 9.66 16.89 2.52
N GLU A 117 10.82 16.35 2.90
CA GLU A 117 11.87 17.06 3.62
C GLU A 117 12.58 18.13 2.77
N GLU A 118 12.81 17.85 1.48
CA GLU A 118 13.45 18.79 0.56
C GLU A 118 12.50 19.84 -0.01
N MET A 119 11.19 19.66 0.17
CA MET A 119 10.18 20.61 -0.27
C MET A 119 10.11 21.85 0.64
N THR A 120 9.92 23.01 0.01
CA THR A 120 9.50 24.22 0.73
C THR A 120 8.09 24.05 1.32
N GLY A 121 7.71 24.92 2.27
CA GLY A 121 6.34 24.93 2.80
C GLY A 121 5.27 25.13 1.73
N ALA A 122 5.53 25.92 0.68
CA ALA A 122 4.62 26.11 -0.44
C ALA A 122 4.48 24.84 -1.29
N GLN A 123 5.59 24.15 -1.56
CA GLN A 123 5.58 22.89 -2.30
C GLN A 123 4.84 21.78 -1.54
N ARG A 124 5.06 21.67 -0.23
CA ARG A 124 4.29 20.73 0.61
C ARG A 124 2.80 21.00 0.57
N LYS A 125 2.38 22.28 0.60
CA LYS A 125 0.96 22.65 0.46
C LYS A 125 0.37 22.15 -0.86
N LEU A 126 1.11 22.27 -1.96
CA LEU A 126 0.67 21.76 -3.27
C LEU A 126 0.63 20.22 -3.31
N ALA A 127 1.62 19.54 -2.74
CA ALA A 127 1.62 18.08 -2.63
C ALA A 127 0.40 17.57 -1.85
N PHE A 128 0.06 18.19 -0.71
CA PHE A 128 -1.14 17.85 0.04
C PHE A 128 -2.44 18.29 -0.65
N ALA A 129 -2.42 19.29 -1.53
CA ALA A 129 -3.57 19.61 -2.36
C ALA A 129 -3.86 18.50 -3.36
N LEU A 130 -2.82 17.93 -3.98
CA LEU A 130 -2.93 16.73 -4.82
C LEU A 130 -3.48 15.54 -4.02
N ILE A 131 -2.87 15.20 -2.88
CA ILE A 131 -3.34 14.08 -2.05
C ILE A 131 -4.81 14.27 -1.63
N ARG A 132 -5.17 15.48 -1.20
CA ARG A 132 -6.55 15.84 -0.81
C ARG A 132 -7.55 15.69 -1.96
N SER A 133 -7.14 16.01 -3.19
CA SER A 133 -8.03 15.90 -4.35
C SER A 133 -8.38 14.45 -4.69
N GLY A 134 -7.48 13.50 -4.38
CA GLY A 134 -7.70 12.07 -4.65
C GLY A 134 -8.27 11.27 -3.48
N LEU A 135 -8.09 11.71 -2.23
CA LEU A 135 -8.52 10.99 -1.04
C LEU A 135 -9.78 11.57 -0.39
N SER A 136 -10.54 10.70 0.27
CA SER A 136 -11.60 11.15 1.19
C SER A 136 -11.01 11.93 2.38
N ALA A 137 -11.84 12.71 3.06
CA ALA A 137 -11.41 13.43 4.27
C ALA A 137 -10.84 12.48 5.35
N ARG A 138 -11.43 11.29 5.49
CA ARG A 138 -10.93 10.23 6.38
C ARG A 138 -9.57 9.72 5.93
N GLY A 139 -9.42 9.41 4.64
CA GLY A 139 -8.15 8.92 4.06
C GLY A 139 -7.02 9.93 4.20
N LEU A 140 -7.28 11.21 3.90
CA LEU A 140 -6.30 12.28 4.07
C LEU A 140 -5.88 12.43 5.54
N LYS A 141 -6.84 12.46 6.46
CA LYS A 141 -6.54 12.56 7.90
C LYS A 141 -5.70 11.36 8.36
N GLN A 142 -6.06 10.15 7.97
CA GLN A 142 -5.32 8.94 8.29
C GLN A 142 -3.89 8.99 7.75
N THR A 143 -3.70 9.39 6.49
CA THR A 143 -2.35 9.60 5.91
C THR A 143 -1.53 10.59 6.74
N GLN A 144 -2.09 11.75 7.06
CA GLN A 144 -1.39 12.78 7.84
C GLN A 144 -1.07 12.31 9.27
N ASP A 145 -1.99 11.60 9.91
CA ASP A 145 -1.78 11.09 11.27
C ASP A 145 -0.74 9.98 11.31
N ILE A 146 -0.66 9.12 10.29
CA ILE A 146 0.43 8.15 10.15
C ILE A 146 1.78 8.87 9.94
N MET A 147 1.82 9.92 9.12
CA MET A 147 3.03 10.73 8.94
C MET A 147 3.49 11.34 10.27
N LYS A 148 2.58 11.92 11.05
CA LYS A 148 2.86 12.44 12.40
C LYS A 148 3.41 11.34 13.32
N LEU A 149 2.82 10.14 13.32
CA LEU A 149 3.29 9.03 14.14
C LEU A 149 4.68 8.54 13.73
N ASN A 150 5.06 8.65 12.45
CA ASN A 150 6.46 8.43 12.05
C ASN A 150 7.41 9.49 12.61
N GLY A 151 6.93 10.72 12.83
CA GLY A 151 7.64 11.75 13.60
C GLY A 151 7.70 11.45 15.10
N THR A 152 6.65 10.88 15.70
CA THR A 152 6.74 10.34 17.06
C THR A 152 7.75 9.20 17.15
N LEU A 153 7.82 8.32 16.15
CA LEU A 153 8.83 7.26 16.09
C LEU A 153 10.24 7.83 16.03
N GLU A 154 10.47 8.93 15.32
CA GLU A 154 11.75 9.65 15.34
C GLU A 154 12.15 10.10 16.75
N GLU A 155 11.23 10.73 17.49
CA GLU A 155 11.44 11.16 18.89
C GLU A 155 11.80 9.97 19.81
N LEU A 156 11.14 8.82 19.61
CA LEU A 156 11.33 7.61 20.43
C LEU A 156 12.60 6.84 20.06
N ALA A 157 12.84 6.63 18.76
CA ALA A 157 13.94 5.79 18.27
C ALA A 157 15.30 6.48 18.36
N ARG A 158 15.32 7.83 18.35
CA ARG A 158 16.55 8.65 18.45
C ARG A 158 17.64 8.24 17.47
N ARG A 159 17.24 7.90 16.24
CA ARG A 159 18.12 7.49 15.14
C ARG A 159 17.55 7.94 13.79
N PRO A 160 18.39 8.09 12.74
CA PRO A 160 17.91 8.52 11.43
C PRO A 160 17.02 7.47 10.76
N GLY A 161 16.25 7.91 9.75
CA GLY A 161 15.36 7.06 8.95
C GLY A 161 13.88 7.14 9.36
N TYR A 162 13.56 7.93 10.38
CA TYR A 162 12.19 8.24 10.79
C TYR A 162 11.96 9.74 10.76
N GLY A 163 10.71 10.17 10.57
CA GLY A 163 10.37 11.59 10.51
C GLY A 163 9.01 11.85 9.87
N GLU A 164 8.38 12.95 10.29
CA GLU A 164 7.08 13.39 9.77
C GLU A 164 7.10 13.57 8.23
N TRP A 165 8.25 13.97 7.69
CA TRP A 165 8.41 14.34 6.28
C TRP A 165 9.23 13.34 5.45
N LEU A 166 9.58 12.17 6.00
CA LEU A 166 10.25 11.10 5.25
C LEU A 166 9.27 10.31 4.38
N TYR A 167 8.69 11.03 3.42
CA TYR A 167 7.75 10.57 2.42
C TYR A 167 8.11 11.21 1.08
N TRP A 168 7.88 10.48 -0.01
CA TRP A 168 8.22 10.88 -1.37
C TRP A 168 7.00 10.75 -2.26
N ILE A 169 6.94 11.60 -3.29
CA ILE A 169 5.87 11.54 -4.29
C ILE A 169 6.46 11.46 -5.69
N THR A 170 5.92 10.55 -6.49
CA THR A 170 6.19 10.41 -7.92
C THR A 170 4.90 10.59 -8.71
N ILE A 171 5.03 11.08 -9.94
CA ILE A 171 3.95 11.17 -10.93
C ILE A 171 4.34 10.26 -12.10
N MET A 172 3.43 9.38 -12.51
CA MET A 172 3.63 8.46 -13.63
C MET A 172 2.70 8.88 -14.76
N GLY A 173 3.27 9.19 -15.93
CA GLY A 173 2.55 9.81 -17.04
C GLY A 173 2.33 11.33 -16.86
N GLU A 174 1.74 11.95 -17.87
CA GLU A 174 1.37 13.37 -17.81
C GLU A 174 -0.10 13.51 -17.34
N PRO A 175 -0.40 14.40 -16.37
CA PRO A 175 -1.79 14.62 -15.95
C PRO A 175 -2.70 14.99 -17.12
N SER A 176 -3.66 14.13 -17.41
CA SER A 176 -4.47 14.16 -18.62
C SER A 176 -5.94 13.85 -18.34
N ASP A 177 -6.83 14.36 -19.19
CA ASP A 177 -8.26 14.01 -19.18
C ASP A 177 -8.54 12.69 -19.91
N THR A 178 -7.61 12.19 -20.73
CA THR A 178 -7.85 11.05 -21.63
C THR A 178 -6.76 9.99 -21.60
N GLN A 179 -5.51 10.38 -21.35
CA GLN A 179 -4.38 9.46 -21.27
C GLN A 179 -4.24 8.90 -19.85
N PRO A 180 -3.71 7.67 -19.68
CA PRO A 180 -3.45 7.12 -18.37
C PRO A 180 -2.34 7.90 -17.66
N TRP A 181 -2.53 8.16 -16.38
CA TRP A 181 -1.52 8.77 -15.52
C TRP A 181 -1.82 8.46 -14.05
N GLY A 182 -0.96 8.89 -13.15
CA GLY A 182 -1.24 8.78 -11.73
C GLY A 182 -0.12 9.27 -10.85
N TRP A 183 -0.22 8.99 -9.56
CA TRP A 183 0.78 9.36 -8.58
C TRP A 183 0.97 8.26 -7.54
N GLN A 184 2.19 8.17 -6.98
CA GLN A 184 2.51 7.28 -5.88
C GLN A 184 3.05 8.12 -4.73
N LEU A 185 2.43 8.00 -3.56
CA LEU A 185 3.03 8.40 -2.28
C LEU A 185 3.75 7.18 -1.72
N ASP A 186 5.02 7.32 -1.33
CA ASP A 186 5.82 6.25 -0.75
C ASP A 186 6.55 6.71 0.52
N GLY A 187 6.60 5.86 1.52
CA GLY A 187 7.19 6.14 2.83
C GLY A 187 7.13 4.93 3.75
N HIS A 188 7.70 5.08 4.95
CA HIS A 188 7.84 3.99 5.92
C HIS A 188 6.50 3.34 6.29
N HIS A 189 5.44 4.15 6.45
CA HIS A 189 4.16 3.71 6.99
C HIS A 189 2.94 4.03 6.12
N VAL A 190 3.14 4.73 5.00
CA VAL A 190 2.10 5.00 4.02
C VAL A 190 2.65 4.80 2.62
N VAL A 191 1.96 3.97 1.84
CA VAL A 191 2.11 3.88 0.40
C VAL A 191 0.73 3.98 -0.22
N ILE A 192 0.56 4.87 -1.20
CA ILE A 192 -0.68 5.00 -1.96
C ILE A 192 -0.31 5.07 -3.43
N ASN A 193 -0.75 4.09 -4.21
CA ASN A 193 -0.71 4.14 -5.66
C ASN A 193 -2.07 4.58 -6.17
N TYR A 194 -2.11 5.66 -6.95
CA TYR A 194 -3.33 6.29 -7.44
C TYR A 194 -3.28 6.43 -8.95
N PHE A 195 -3.95 5.53 -9.65
CA PHE A 195 -4.01 5.49 -11.11
C PHE A 195 -5.32 6.13 -11.61
N VAL A 196 -5.21 6.90 -12.69
CA VAL A 196 -6.31 7.63 -13.34
C VAL A 196 -6.34 7.29 -14.83
N LEU A 197 -7.51 6.92 -15.34
CA LEU A 197 -7.78 6.79 -16.77
C LEU A 197 -9.18 7.35 -17.05
N GLY A 198 -9.24 8.51 -17.72
CA GLY A 198 -10.49 9.24 -17.90
C GLY A 198 -11.10 9.63 -16.54
N ASP A 199 -12.32 9.19 -16.28
CA ASP A 199 -13.04 9.37 -15.01
C ASP A 199 -12.90 8.16 -14.07
N GLN A 200 -12.13 7.13 -14.44
CA GLN A 200 -11.92 5.95 -13.62
C GLN A 200 -10.64 6.07 -12.79
N VAL A 201 -10.76 5.75 -11.50
CA VAL A 201 -9.65 5.73 -10.55
C VAL A 201 -9.46 4.33 -10.01
N VAL A 202 -8.20 3.89 -9.92
CA VAL A 202 -7.80 2.69 -9.20
C VAL A 202 -6.76 3.07 -8.15
N MET A 203 -7.04 2.75 -6.88
CA MET A 203 -6.14 3.03 -5.77
C MET A 203 -5.58 1.74 -5.18
N SER A 204 -4.63 1.11 -5.88
CA SER A 204 -4.00 -0.14 -5.47
C SER A 204 -2.61 -0.29 -6.12
N PRO A 205 -1.59 -0.81 -5.41
CA PRO A 205 -1.64 -1.22 -4.00
C PRO A 205 -1.62 -0.02 -3.04
N VAL A 206 -2.20 -0.22 -1.85
CA VAL A 206 -2.19 0.73 -0.74
C VAL A 206 -1.67 0.03 0.50
N PHE A 207 -0.73 0.67 1.19
CA PHE A 207 -0.25 0.27 2.50
C PHE A 207 -0.46 1.42 3.47
N MET A 208 -1.16 1.16 4.57
CA MET A 208 -1.31 2.09 5.68
C MET A 208 -1.08 1.30 6.96
N GLY A 209 -0.04 1.65 7.70
CA GLY A 209 0.28 1.08 8.99
C GLY A 209 0.91 2.13 9.88
N SER A 210 1.27 1.79 11.11
CA SER A 210 2.04 2.69 11.96
C SER A 210 2.67 1.94 13.11
N GLU A 211 3.92 2.31 13.45
CA GLU A 211 4.53 1.96 14.72
C GLU A 211 5.18 3.24 15.29
N PRO A 212 4.79 3.75 16.47
CA PRO A 212 3.66 3.34 17.28
C PRO A 212 2.30 3.71 16.65
N ILE A 213 1.22 3.06 17.08
CA ILE A 213 -0.16 3.38 16.68
C ILE A 213 -0.78 4.56 17.47
N GLU A 214 -0.13 4.97 18.55
CA GLU A 214 -0.56 6.05 19.45
C GLU A 214 0.66 6.88 19.86
N ALA A 215 0.53 8.20 19.77
CA ALA A 215 1.47 9.14 20.38
C ALA A 215 1.04 9.44 21.82
N LYS A 216 1.66 8.75 22.80
CA LYS A 216 1.39 8.98 24.24
C LYS A 216 1.98 10.30 24.78
N GLY A 217 2.91 10.90 24.05
CA GLY A 217 3.60 12.15 24.39
C GLY A 217 4.21 12.81 23.17
N GLY A 218 5.11 13.77 23.38
CA GLY A 218 5.86 14.44 22.31
C GLY A 218 5.03 15.42 21.47
N LYS A 219 5.58 15.83 20.32
CA LYS A 219 4.98 16.85 19.44
C LYS A 219 3.56 16.52 18.99
N PHE A 220 3.25 15.23 18.84
CA PHE A 220 2.00 14.75 18.26
C PHE A 220 1.09 14.00 19.24
N LYS A 221 1.27 14.24 20.55
CA LYS A 221 0.48 13.61 21.62
C LYS A 221 -1.02 13.57 21.29
N GLY A 222 -1.64 12.40 21.44
CA GLY A 222 -3.06 12.16 21.18
C GLY A 222 -3.40 11.73 19.76
N THR A 223 -2.42 11.65 18.86
CA THR A 223 -2.61 11.03 17.53
C THR A 223 -2.77 9.52 17.70
N ILE A 224 -3.84 8.95 17.14
CA ILE A 224 -4.17 7.52 17.18
C ILE A 224 -4.62 7.07 15.80
N VAL A 225 -4.12 5.91 15.33
CA VAL A 225 -4.51 5.29 14.06
C VAL A 225 -4.74 3.78 14.24
N CYS A 226 -5.37 3.14 13.25
CA CYS A 226 -5.59 1.69 13.19
C CYS A 226 -6.43 1.08 14.33
N GLN A 227 -7.13 1.89 15.13
CA GLN A 227 -7.93 1.37 16.25
C GLN A 227 -9.14 0.58 15.74
N GLU A 228 -9.86 1.09 14.73
CA GLU A 228 -11.01 0.41 14.15
C GLU A 228 -10.62 -0.96 13.57
N GLU A 229 -9.48 -1.05 12.91
CA GLU A 229 -8.92 -2.29 12.38
C GLU A 229 -8.48 -3.26 13.50
N GLN A 230 -7.89 -2.75 14.59
CA GLN A 230 -7.54 -3.57 15.76
C GLN A 230 -8.78 -4.14 16.44
N ASP A 231 -9.83 -3.33 16.63
CA ASP A 231 -11.08 -3.75 17.26
C ASP A 231 -11.75 -4.85 16.44
N LYS A 232 -11.80 -4.70 15.11
CA LYS A 232 -12.32 -5.73 14.19
C LYS A 232 -11.49 -7.00 14.23
N GLY A 233 -10.15 -6.88 14.24
CA GLY A 233 -9.25 -8.03 14.33
C GLY A 233 -9.44 -8.81 15.63
N LEU A 234 -9.56 -8.10 16.76
CA LEU A 234 -9.84 -8.72 18.06
C LEU A 234 -11.23 -9.36 18.10
N ALA A 235 -12.25 -8.69 17.59
CA ALA A 235 -13.61 -9.23 17.50
C ALA A 235 -13.65 -10.52 16.67
N PHE A 236 -12.93 -10.56 15.55
CA PHE A 236 -12.82 -11.76 14.72
C PHE A 236 -12.19 -12.92 15.50
N ILE A 237 -11.02 -12.70 16.14
CA ILE A 237 -10.35 -13.75 16.93
C ILE A 237 -11.25 -14.26 18.07
N ASN A 238 -11.99 -13.37 18.73
CA ASN A 238 -12.92 -13.77 19.80
C ASN A 238 -14.17 -14.50 19.30
N SER A 239 -14.41 -14.54 17.99
CA SER A 239 -15.54 -15.24 17.36
C SER A 239 -15.19 -16.63 16.80
N LEU A 240 -13.90 -17.00 16.79
CA LEU A 240 -13.39 -18.31 16.37
C LEU A 240 -13.42 -19.32 17.53
#